data_AF-A0A2E8HQ27-F1
#
_entry.id   AF-A0A2E8HQ27-F1
#
_cell.length_a   1.000
_cell.length_b   1.000
_cell.length_c   1.000
_cell.angle_alpha   90.00
_cell.angle_beta   90.00
_cell.angle_gamma   90.00
#
_symmetry.space_group_name_H-M   'P 1'
#
loop_
_entity.id
_entity.type
_entity.pdbx_description
1 polymer ?
#
loop_
_entity_poly.entity_id
_entity_poly.type
_entity_poly.pdbx_seq_one_letter_code
_entity_poly.pdbx_strand_id
1 'polypeptide(L)'
;ASGDIKLPYHRSEKKVAFITEAGEAIVPENANAIKFETFVFDALSKAKNPLILETERLEEFSPVKNKTGVDSLESSQADQIKRDQRRLSQLGIEVAADSVVEIAPALYIDDAKLKAASPAVLSAGQSYYIS
;
A
#
# COMPACT_ATOMS: atom_id res chain seq x y z
N ALA A 1 -4.44 -26.38 13.65
CA ALA A 1 -5.71 -25.84 13.13
C ALA A 1 -6.12 -26.66 11.91
N SER A 2 -7.25 -27.36 11.93
CA SER A 2 -7.74 -28.09 10.76
C SER A 2 -8.20 -27.06 9.71
N GLY A 3 -7.55 -27.07 8.55
CA GLY A 3 -7.74 -26.08 7.47
C GLY A 3 -9.06 -26.25 6.70
N ASP A 4 -10.19 -26.33 7.38
CA ASP A 4 -11.49 -26.69 6.79
C ASP A 4 -12.19 -25.54 6.03
N ILE A 5 -11.56 -24.37 5.93
CA ILE A 5 -12.09 -23.25 5.14
C ILE A 5 -11.65 -23.41 3.68
N LYS A 6 -12.46 -24.14 2.90
CA LYS A 6 -12.32 -24.21 1.44
C LYS A 6 -12.90 -22.94 0.81
N LEU A 7 -12.04 -22.13 0.20
CA LEU A 7 -12.42 -20.98 -0.62
C LEU A 7 -12.62 -21.43 -2.08
N PRO A 8 -13.52 -20.79 -2.83
CA PRO A 8 -13.72 -21.13 -4.23
C PRO A 8 -12.49 -20.76 -5.07
N TYR A 9 -12.25 -21.53 -6.13
CA TYR A 9 -11.25 -21.18 -7.13
C TYR A 9 -11.84 -20.26 -8.18
N HIS A 10 -11.14 -19.16 -8.42
CA HIS A 10 -11.37 -18.24 -9.53
C HIS A 10 -10.43 -18.59 -10.67
N ARG A 11 -10.97 -18.62 -11.90
CA ARG A 11 -10.23 -18.95 -13.14
C ARG A 11 -9.80 -17.67 -13.85
N SER A 12 -8.50 -17.54 -14.13
CA SER A 12 -7.96 -16.51 -15.03
C SER A 12 -7.20 -17.18 -16.17
N GLU A 13 -7.50 -16.79 -17.41
CA GLU A 13 -6.70 -17.16 -18.58
C GLU A 13 -5.40 -16.37 -18.59
N LYS A 14 -4.27 -17.04 -18.83
CA LYS A 14 -2.93 -16.44 -18.83
C LYS A 14 -2.12 -16.90 -20.04
N LYS A 15 -1.24 -16.03 -20.50
CA LYS A 15 -0.13 -16.35 -21.41
C LYS A 15 1.05 -16.78 -20.54
N VAL A 16 1.37 -18.06 -20.54
CA VAL A 16 2.43 -18.64 -19.73
C VAL A 16 3.48 -19.19 -20.67
N ALA A 17 4.69 -18.64 -20.58
CA ALA A 17 5.84 -19.15 -21.33
C ALA A 17 6.09 -20.61 -20.95
N PHE A 18 6.40 -21.45 -21.94
CA PHE A 18 6.59 -22.88 -21.75
C PHE A 18 7.73 -23.39 -22.64
N ILE A 19 8.20 -24.61 -22.34
CA ILE A 19 9.24 -25.29 -23.12
C ILE A 19 8.58 -26.42 -23.90
N THR A 20 8.89 -26.53 -25.20
CA THR A 20 8.39 -27.62 -26.05
C THR A 20 9.12 -28.93 -25.78
N GLU A 21 8.62 -30.03 -26.33
CA GLU A 21 9.31 -31.34 -26.25
C GLU A 21 10.71 -31.31 -26.90
N ALA A 22 10.93 -30.41 -27.87
CA ALA A 22 12.23 -30.19 -28.50
C ALA A 22 13.20 -29.34 -27.64
N GLY A 23 12.76 -28.86 -26.47
CA GLY A 23 13.55 -28.02 -25.57
C GLY A 23 13.52 -26.53 -25.90
N GLU A 24 12.63 -26.08 -26.78
CA GLU A 24 12.55 -24.67 -27.19
C GLU A 24 11.63 -23.86 -26.28
N ALA A 25 12.06 -22.66 -25.88
CA ALA A 25 11.25 -21.75 -25.07
C ALA A 25 10.31 -20.91 -25.95
N ILE A 26 9.01 -20.97 -25.67
CA ILE A 26 7.98 -20.24 -26.41
C ILE A 26 7.24 -19.27 -25.48
N VAL A 27 7.07 -18.03 -25.95
CA VAL A 27 6.14 -17.05 -25.37
C VAL A 27 4.88 -17.03 -26.25
N PRO A 28 3.72 -17.49 -25.75
CA PRO A 28 2.55 -17.68 -26.59
C PRO A 28 1.84 -16.36 -26.91
N GLU A 29 1.31 -16.24 -28.12
CA GLU A 29 0.52 -15.08 -28.55
C GLU A 29 -0.88 -15.05 -27.93
N ASN A 30 -1.46 -16.22 -27.69
CA ASN A 30 -2.79 -16.42 -27.08
C ASN A 30 -2.68 -17.06 -25.69
N ALA A 31 -3.72 -16.94 -24.88
CA ALA A 31 -3.75 -17.61 -23.58
C ALA A 31 -3.69 -19.14 -23.75
N ASN A 32 -2.76 -19.77 -23.05
CA ASN A 32 -2.49 -21.22 -23.13
C ASN A 32 -2.64 -21.93 -21.77
N ALA A 33 -2.90 -21.17 -20.70
CA ALA A 33 -3.02 -21.71 -19.36
C ALA A 33 -4.18 -21.09 -18.59
N ILE A 34 -4.70 -21.86 -17.63
CA ILE A 34 -5.65 -21.40 -16.63
C ILE A 34 -4.92 -21.31 -15.30
N LYS A 35 -4.90 -20.11 -14.72
CA LYS A 35 -4.46 -19.88 -13.34
C LYS A 35 -5.68 -19.96 -12.42
N PHE A 36 -5.58 -20.79 -11.40
CA PHE A 36 -6.55 -20.84 -10.31
C PHE A 36 -6.03 -20.01 -9.14
N GLU A 37 -6.87 -19.11 -8.62
CA GLU A 37 -6.58 -18.28 -7.46
C GLU A 37 -7.76 -18.31 -6.49
N THR A 38 -7.51 -18.19 -5.19
CA THR A 38 -8.55 -17.96 -4.18
C THR A 38 -8.50 -16.51 -3.74
N PHE A 39 -9.64 -15.87 -3.49
CA PHE A 39 -9.65 -14.49 -2.97
C PHE A 39 -9.89 -14.49 -1.47
N VAL A 40 -9.03 -13.75 -0.74
CA VAL A 40 -9.14 -13.64 0.73
C VAL A 40 -10.52 -13.14 1.17
N PHE A 41 -11.18 -12.31 0.35
CA PHE A 41 -12.51 -11.74 0.62
C PHE A 41 -13.64 -12.77 0.54
N ASP A 42 -13.45 -13.91 -0.12
CA ASP A 42 -14.46 -14.98 -0.16
C ASP A 42 -14.72 -15.55 1.24
N ALA A 43 -13.76 -15.39 2.16
CA ALA A 43 -13.90 -15.76 3.56
C ALA A 43 -14.89 -14.87 4.33
N LEU A 44 -15.14 -13.63 3.88
CA LEU A 44 -16.03 -12.68 4.57
C LEU A 44 -17.46 -13.23 4.72
N SER A 45 -17.95 -13.94 3.70
CA SER A 45 -19.27 -14.61 3.72
C SER A 45 -19.41 -15.67 4.81
N LYS A 46 -18.29 -16.16 5.36
CA LYS A 46 -18.25 -17.19 6.40
C LYS A 46 -18.19 -16.60 7.81
N ALA A 47 -18.00 -15.29 7.95
CA ALA A 47 -17.95 -14.62 9.24
C ALA A 47 -19.36 -14.57 9.87
N LYS A 48 -19.47 -14.90 11.16
CA LYS A 48 -20.74 -14.80 11.90
C LYS A 48 -21.21 -13.36 12.08
N ASN A 49 -20.26 -12.45 12.33
CA ASN A 49 -20.51 -11.04 12.60
C ASN A 49 -19.45 -10.20 11.87
N PRO A 50 -19.59 -9.95 10.55
CA PRO A 50 -18.68 -9.08 9.83
C PRO A 50 -18.81 -7.63 10.31
N LEU A 51 -17.69 -6.94 10.51
CA LEU A 51 -17.65 -5.51 10.80
C LEU A 51 -17.04 -4.79 9.60
N ILE A 52 -17.68 -3.69 9.19
CA ILE A 52 -17.17 -2.78 8.16
C ILE A 52 -16.74 -1.51 8.86
N LEU A 53 -15.49 -1.10 8.65
CA LEU A 53 -14.94 0.17 9.13
C LEU A 53 -14.55 1.00 7.92
N GLU A 54 -15.17 2.17 7.79
CA GLU A 54 -14.77 3.16 6.80
C GLU A 54 -13.54 3.93 7.31
N THR A 55 -12.62 4.25 6.41
CA THR A 55 -11.37 4.93 6.73
C THR A 55 -11.08 6.04 5.73
N GLU A 56 -10.27 7.00 6.14
CA GLU A 56 -9.85 8.09 5.26
C GLU A 56 -8.74 7.62 4.33
N ARG A 57 -8.98 7.68 3.01
CA ARG A 57 -7.98 7.28 2.00
C ARG A 57 -6.63 7.98 2.20
N LEU A 58 -6.66 9.28 2.53
CA LEU A 58 -5.47 10.11 2.69
C LEU A 58 -4.63 9.73 3.93
N GLU A 59 -5.17 8.93 4.84
CA GLU A 59 -4.48 8.43 6.03
C GLU A 59 -4.01 6.99 5.86
N GLU A 60 -4.86 6.16 5.26
CA GLU A 60 -4.73 4.69 5.34
C GLU A 60 -4.51 3.97 4.01
N PHE A 61 -4.62 4.65 2.86
CA PHE A 61 -4.60 3.96 1.56
C PHE A 61 -3.95 4.73 0.42
N SER A 62 -2.71 4.33 0.07
CA SER A 62 -2.03 4.75 -1.16
C SER A 62 -1.21 3.60 -1.78
N PRO A 63 -1.84 2.76 -2.64
CA PRO A 63 -1.25 1.53 -3.13
C PRO A 63 -0.26 1.77 -4.29
N VAL A 64 0.64 0.82 -4.52
CA VAL A 64 1.55 0.80 -5.68
C VAL A 64 1.20 -0.39 -6.57
N LYS A 65 0.61 -0.10 -7.73
CA LYS A 65 0.11 -1.06 -8.72
C LYS A 65 0.62 -0.76 -10.13
N ASN A 66 0.88 0.50 -10.43
CA ASN A 66 1.28 0.99 -11.75
C ASN A 66 2.72 1.48 -11.75
N LYS A 67 3.35 1.47 -12.93
CA LYS A 67 4.72 1.96 -13.10
C LYS A 67 4.84 3.47 -12.85
N THR A 68 3.84 4.24 -13.27
CA THR A 68 3.77 5.71 -13.11
C THR A 68 2.30 6.15 -12.97
N GLY A 69 2.07 7.37 -12.48
CA GLY A 69 0.74 7.98 -12.42
C GLY A 69 -0.05 7.62 -11.17
N VAL A 70 -1.33 7.31 -11.31
CA VAL A 70 -2.20 6.93 -10.18
C VAL A 70 -1.81 5.54 -9.67
N ASP A 71 -1.83 5.34 -8.35
CA ASP A 71 -1.44 4.10 -7.69
C ASP A 71 -0.02 3.64 -8.13
N SER A 72 0.94 4.57 -8.22
CA SER A 72 2.35 4.32 -8.49
C SER A 72 3.24 4.71 -7.31
N LEU A 73 4.54 4.42 -7.40
CA LEU A 73 5.53 4.82 -6.40
C LEU A 73 5.48 6.34 -6.14
N GLU A 74 5.43 7.13 -7.21
CA GLU A 74 5.41 8.60 -7.12
C GLU A 74 4.15 9.11 -6.40
N SER A 75 2.98 8.54 -6.71
CA SER A 75 1.74 8.91 -6.02
C SER A 75 1.76 8.50 -4.53
N SER A 76 2.31 7.32 -4.23
CA SER A 76 2.38 6.80 -2.86
C SER A 76 3.32 7.61 -1.98
N GLN A 77 4.46 8.04 -2.51
CA GLN A 77 5.37 8.94 -1.80
C GLN A 77 4.72 10.30 -1.54
N ALA A 78 4.08 10.89 -2.55
CA ALA A 78 3.41 12.18 -2.40
C ALA A 78 2.28 12.15 -1.36
N ASP A 79 1.50 11.08 -1.31
CA ASP A 79 0.42 10.91 -0.33
C ASP A 79 0.98 10.74 1.10
N GLN A 80 2.04 9.95 1.27
CA GLN A 80 2.70 9.77 2.57
C GLN A 80 3.32 11.06 3.10
N ILE A 81 3.99 11.84 2.25
CA ILE A 81 4.53 13.16 2.63
C ILE A 81 3.40 14.08 3.08
N LYS A 82 2.30 14.16 2.32
CA LYS A 82 1.15 15.00 2.70
C LYS A 82 0.50 14.55 4.00
N ARG A 83 0.44 13.24 4.26
CA ARG A 83 -0.05 12.69 5.53
C ARG A 83 0.82 13.15 6.70
N ASP A 84 2.12 13.06 6.56
CA ASP A 84 3.06 13.42 7.62
C ASP A 84 3.10 14.93 7.87
N GLN A 85 3.10 15.74 6.80
CA GLN A 85 2.96 17.19 6.89
C GLN A 85 1.68 17.60 7.64
N ARG A 86 0.54 16.97 7.32
CA ARG A 86 -0.75 17.21 7.98
C ARG A 86 -0.69 16.84 9.45
N ARG A 87 -0.13 15.68 9.79
CA ARG A 87 0.00 15.23 11.17
C ARG A 87 0.85 16.19 12.01
N LEU A 88 2.01 16.61 11.52
CA LEU A 88 2.85 17.59 12.23
C LEU A 88 2.14 18.94 12.40
N SER A 89 1.43 19.39 11.36
CA SER A 89 0.64 20.62 11.41
C SER A 89 -0.45 20.57 12.49
N GLN A 90 -1.13 19.43 12.66
CA GLN A 90 -2.12 19.22 13.73
C GLN A 90 -1.51 19.28 15.14
N LEU A 91 -0.21 19.00 15.28
CA LEU A 91 0.53 19.14 16.53
C LEU A 91 1.03 20.57 16.80
N GLY A 92 0.72 21.51 15.90
CA GLY A 92 1.11 22.92 15.98
C GLY A 92 2.54 23.19 15.52
N ILE A 93 3.11 22.30 14.70
CA ILE A 93 4.41 22.50 14.05
C ILE A 93 4.18 23.25 12.74
N GLU A 94 5.00 24.26 12.45
CA GLU A 94 4.90 24.99 11.18
C GLU A 94 5.57 24.17 10.07
N VAL A 95 4.82 23.79 9.04
CA VAL A 95 5.30 22.94 7.95
C VAL A 95 5.14 23.64 6.62
N ALA A 96 6.27 23.92 5.94
CA ALA A 96 6.24 24.44 4.58
C ALA A 96 5.67 23.39 3.59
N ALA A 97 4.82 23.81 2.67
CA ALA A 97 4.08 22.93 1.76
C ALA A 97 4.99 22.09 0.84
N ASP A 98 6.17 22.62 0.49
CA ASP A 98 7.17 21.98 -0.37
C ASP A 98 8.30 21.29 0.41
N SER A 99 8.19 21.19 1.74
CA SER A 99 9.07 20.35 2.54
C SER A 99 8.76 18.86 2.30
N VAL A 100 9.78 18.02 2.28
CA VAL A 100 9.63 16.56 2.26
C VAL A 100 9.73 16.06 3.69
N VAL A 101 8.74 15.31 4.15
CA VAL A 101 8.67 14.85 5.54
C VAL A 101 8.38 13.36 5.54
N GLU A 102 9.14 12.63 6.35
CA GLU A 102 8.88 11.24 6.70
C GLU A 102 8.99 11.07 8.21
N ILE A 103 7.97 10.47 8.82
CA ILE A 103 7.95 10.14 10.24
C ILE A 103 8.35 8.67 10.41
N ALA A 104 9.20 8.35 11.39
CA ALA A 104 9.53 6.98 11.71
C ALA A 104 8.30 6.24 12.28
N PRO A 105 8.02 4.98 11.89
CA PRO A 105 6.87 4.21 12.40
C PRO A 105 6.78 4.16 13.92
N ALA A 106 7.91 4.18 14.63
CA ALA A 106 7.97 4.14 16.09
C ALA A 106 7.32 5.37 16.77
N LEU A 107 7.18 6.49 16.06
CA LEU A 107 6.59 7.73 16.58
C LEU A 107 5.09 7.87 16.26
N TYR A 108 4.53 7.07 15.34
CA TYR A 108 3.12 7.21 14.90
C TYR A 108 2.07 6.89 15.97
N ILE A 109 2.45 6.26 17.08
CA ILE A 109 1.51 5.87 18.14
C ILE A 109 1.43 6.93 19.25
N ASP A 110 2.41 7.84 19.33
CA ASP A 110 2.58 8.74 20.47
C ASP A 110 2.89 10.17 19.99
N ASP A 111 1.85 11.00 19.96
CA ASP A 111 1.94 12.39 19.55
C ASP A 111 2.85 13.24 20.43
N ALA A 112 2.98 12.90 21.72
CA ALA A 112 3.89 13.62 22.61
C ALA A 112 5.35 13.34 22.25
N LYS A 113 5.69 12.08 21.94
CA LYS A 113 7.01 11.71 21.44
C LYS A 113 7.30 12.30 20.06
N LEU A 114 6.35 12.22 19.14
CA LEU A 114 6.48 12.81 17.81
C LEU A 114 6.76 14.32 17.92
N LYS A 115 5.97 15.03 18.73
CA LYS A 115 6.16 16.46 18.96
C LYS A 115 7.51 16.78 19.60
N ALA A 116 7.96 15.99 20.57
CA ALA A 116 9.25 16.17 21.21
C ALA A 116 10.45 15.91 20.28
N ALA A 117 10.29 14.99 19.32
CA ALA A 117 11.31 14.67 18.32
C ALA A 117 11.31 15.62 17.11
N SER A 118 10.24 16.43 16.95
CA SER A 118 10.08 17.31 15.78
C SER A 118 10.66 18.71 16.02
N PRO A 119 11.26 19.36 14.99
CA PRO A 119 11.59 20.77 15.05
C PRO A 119 10.30 21.61 15.09
N ALA A 120 10.40 22.86 15.59
CA ALA A 120 9.26 23.77 15.66
C ALA A 120 8.80 24.25 14.25
N VAL A 121 9.73 24.31 13.29
CA VAL A 121 9.50 24.78 11.92
C VAL A 121 10.22 23.85 10.94
N LEU A 122 9.52 23.43 9.90
CA LEU A 122 10.05 22.70 8.74
C LEU A 122 10.05 23.62 7.53
N SER A 123 11.24 23.97 7.05
CA SER A 123 11.47 24.98 6.03
C SER A 123 11.22 24.48 4.61
N ALA A 124 10.91 25.43 3.73
CA ALA A 124 10.68 25.17 2.31
C ALA A 124 11.88 24.50 1.62
N GLY A 125 11.60 23.56 0.72
CA GLY A 125 12.60 22.82 -0.07
C GLY A 125 13.56 21.91 0.73
N GLN A 126 13.31 21.69 2.02
CA GLN A 126 14.12 20.80 2.87
C GLN A 126 13.48 19.42 3.01
N SER A 127 14.30 18.41 3.33
CA SER A 127 13.85 17.04 3.62
C SER A 127 14.11 16.69 5.09
N TYR A 128 13.12 16.14 5.75
CA TYR A 128 13.13 15.80 7.17
C TYR A 128 12.76 14.33 7.37
N TYR A 129 13.56 13.64 8.17
CA TYR A 129 13.23 12.33 8.73
C TYR A 129 13.12 12.49 10.25
N ILE A 130 11.93 12.26 10.81
CA ILE A 130 11.67 12.42 12.24
C ILE A 130 11.71 11.05 12.91
N SER A 131 12.65 10.83 13.82
CA SER A 131 12.89 9.53 14.47
C SER A 131 13.21 9.65 15.95
#